data_AF-A0A9R0WQ11-F1
#
_entry.id   AF-A0A9R0WQ11-F1
#
_cell.length_a   1.000
_cell.length_b   1.000
_cell.length_c   1.000
_cell.angle_alpha   90.00
_cell.angle_beta   90.00
_cell.angle_gamma   90.00
#
_symmetry.space_group_name_H-M   'P 1'
#
loop_
_entity.id
_entity.type
_entity.pdbx_description
1 polymer ?
#
loop_
_entity_poly.entity_id
_entity_poly.type
_entity_poly.pdbx_seq_one_letter_code
_entity_poly.pdbx_strand_id
1 'polypeptide(L)'
;MAAGDGEPEPAVQQRPQLQSKNVCVVGGGMAGLAAARELRREGHAVTVMEQSGDVGGQWLYDPAPTRGLVPSASSAYASLRLRTPREAMGFSDFQLLPRDGAGRDPRRFPGHREVHCYLRDFCAAFGLMDAVRLNTRVVRVAPTSTATRQWAVRSVRRLGGPEDGARAEEEEEEAVFDAVVVATGQYSHPVLPSGIEGAGEWRRRQLHSHLYRTPEPFRGEAVVVVGCGDSGTDIALDLRRVARVVHLAAGSEASTPAVSRMVANHGDVLRLHPRARRLHADGRVSFDDGSSVVADTVIYCTGYGYSFPFLDTGGAVAVGDGGCVVGPLFEHVFPPSLAPSLSFVGVPRKVLVPWFVEAQARWVAQACRGNTPTTTSTALT
;
A
#
# COMPACT_ATOMS: atom_id res chain seq x y z
N MET A 1 -41.76 -44.36 48.11
CA MET A 1 -41.03 -44.60 46.86
C MET A 1 -41.16 -43.34 46.02
N ALA A 2 -40.14 -42.48 46.03
CA ALA A 2 -40.11 -41.27 45.23
C ALA A 2 -39.43 -41.59 43.89
N ALA A 3 -40.13 -41.31 42.79
CA ALA A 3 -39.57 -41.42 41.44
C ALA A 3 -38.65 -40.23 41.21
N GLY A 4 -37.41 -40.49 40.79
CA GLY A 4 -36.44 -39.47 40.43
C GLY A 4 -36.71 -38.96 39.02
N ASP A 5 -36.96 -37.66 38.91
CA ASP A 5 -36.96 -36.92 37.66
C ASP A 5 -35.51 -36.82 37.16
N GLY A 6 -35.20 -37.54 36.08
CA GLY A 6 -33.94 -37.39 35.36
C GLY A 6 -34.00 -36.14 34.48
N GLU A 7 -33.18 -35.14 34.79
CA GLU A 7 -32.96 -34.02 33.87
C GLU A 7 -32.36 -34.53 32.55
N PRO A 8 -32.79 -33.99 31.39
CA PRO A 8 -32.19 -34.34 30.11
C PRO A 8 -30.76 -33.77 30.02
N GLU A 9 -29.81 -34.61 29.63
CA GLU A 9 -28.44 -34.16 29.32
C GLU A 9 -28.46 -33.02 28.28
N PRO A 10 -27.64 -31.97 28.45
CA PRO A 10 -27.56 -30.90 27.48
C PRO A 10 -27.04 -31.46 26.14
N ALA A 11 -27.82 -31.25 25.08
CA ALA A 11 -27.44 -31.60 23.72
C ALA A 11 -26.05 -31.00 23.40
N VAL A 12 -25.09 -31.87 23.13
CA VAL A 12 -23.78 -31.49 22.60
C VAL A 12 -24.02 -30.78 21.27
N GLN A 13 -23.98 -29.45 21.26
CA GLN A 13 -23.93 -28.68 20.02
C GLN A 13 -22.68 -29.13 19.27
N GLN A 14 -22.88 -29.85 18.16
CA GLN A 14 -21.79 -30.19 17.25
C GLN A 14 -21.11 -28.89 16.85
N ARG A 15 -19.84 -28.72 17.23
CA ARG A 15 -19.02 -27.61 16.72
C ARG A 15 -19.09 -27.67 15.19
N PRO A 16 -19.38 -26.55 14.49
CA PRO A 16 -19.43 -26.55 13.04
C PRO A 16 -18.12 -27.13 12.48
N GLN A 17 -18.25 -28.07 11.54
CA GLN A 17 -17.10 -28.65 10.85
C GLN A 17 -16.28 -27.53 10.22
N LEU A 18 -15.02 -27.45 10.60
CA LEU A 18 -14.06 -26.45 10.13
C LEU A 18 -13.78 -26.72 8.65
N GLN A 19 -14.42 -25.97 7.75
CA GLN A 19 -14.11 -26.05 6.33
C GLN A 19 -12.86 -25.23 6.02
N SER A 20 -11.77 -25.93 5.68
CA SER A 20 -10.64 -25.30 5.01
C SER A 20 -11.10 -24.73 3.67
N LYS A 21 -10.51 -23.61 3.26
CA LYS A 21 -10.81 -22.89 2.03
C LYS A 21 -9.52 -22.68 1.26
N ASN A 22 -9.61 -22.65 -0.06
CA ASN A 22 -8.53 -22.19 -0.92
C ASN A 22 -8.64 -20.67 -1.12
N VAL A 23 -7.68 -19.91 -0.60
CA VAL A 23 -7.73 -18.44 -0.55
C VAL A 23 -6.59 -17.83 -1.34
N CYS A 24 -6.93 -16.93 -2.27
CA CYS A 24 -5.94 -16.11 -2.98
C CYS A 24 -5.73 -14.79 -2.24
N VAL A 25 -4.48 -14.45 -1.93
CA VAL A 25 -4.09 -13.13 -1.41
C VAL A 25 -3.37 -12.37 -2.53
N VAL A 26 -3.90 -11.21 -2.90
CA VAL A 26 -3.33 -10.37 -3.96
C VAL A 26 -2.41 -9.32 -3.33
N GLY A 27 -1.09 -9.53 -3.47
CA GLY A 27 -0.03 -8.68 -2.93
C GLY A 27 0.77 -9.36 -1.80
N GLY A 28 2.10 -9.35 -1.92
CA GLY A 28 3.08 -9.84 -0.94
C GLY A 28 3.72 -8.72 -0.11
N GLY A 29 3.00 -7.60 0.08
CA GLY A 29 3.37 -6.56 1.04
C GLY A 29 3.01 -6.94 2.48
N MET A 30 3.30 -6.05 3.44
CA MET A 30 3.02 -6.26 4.87
C MET A 30 1.57 -6.73 5.15
N ALA A 31 0.57 -6.11 4.49
CA ALA A 31 -0.84 -6.46 4.62
C ALA A 31 -1.14 -7.89 4.13
N GLY A 32 -0.62 -8.26 2.96
CA GLY A 32 -0.85 -9.58 2.38
C GLY A 32 -0.10 -10.70 3.11
N LEU A 33 1.10 -10.42 3.60
CA LEU A 33 1.85 -11.36 4.44
C LEU A 33 1.15 -11.60 5.79
N ALA A 34 0.59 -10.55 6.41
CA ALA A 34 -0.24 -10.70 7.60
C ALA A 34 -1.49 -11.56 7.30
N ALA A 35 -2.20 -11.27 6.21
CA ALA A 35 -3.37 -12.04 5.78
C ALA A 35 -3.03 -13.52 5.54
N ALA A 36 -1.97 -13.80 4.77
CA ALA A 36 -1.53 -15.16 4.48
C ALA A 36 -1.18 -15.95 5.74
N ARG A 37 -0.49 -15.29 6.68
CA ARG A 37 -0.10 -15.87 7.96
C ARG A 37 -1.31 -16.22 8.83
N GLU A 38 -2.27 -15.31 8.98
CA GLU A 38 -3.47 -15.58 9.78
C GLU A 38 -4.40 -16.61 9.12
N LEU A 39 -4.56 -16.56 7.79
CA LEU A 39 -5.31 -17.57 7.04
C LEU A 39 -4.74 -18.98 7.22
N ARG A 40 -3.41 -19.14 7.17
CA ARG A 40 -2.76 -20.43 7.45
C ARG A 40 -2.93 -20.88 8.89
N ARG A 41 -2.88 -19.96 9.86
CA ARG A 41 -3.15 -20.26 11.27
C ARG A 41 -4.55 -20.80 11.51
N GLU A 42 -5.54 -20.31 10.77
CA GLU A 42 -6.93 -20.80 10.80
C GLU A 42 -7.15 -22.08 9.96
N GLY A 43 -6.11 -22.60 9.30
CA GLY A 43 -6.15 -23.88 8.57
C GLY A 43 -6.56 -23.80 7.10
N HIS A 44 -6.54 -22.61 6.50
CA HIS A 44 -6.85 -22.41 5.08
C HIS A 44 -5.63 -22.71 4.18
N ALA A 45 -5.90 -23.21 2.97
CA ALA A 45 -4.91 -23.25 1.89
C ALA A 45 -4.77 -21.85 1.29
N VAL A 46 -3.53 -21.36 1.15
CA VAL A 46 -3.28 -19.97 0.76
C VAL A 46 -2.33 -19.92 -0.43
N THR A 47 -2.66 -19.09 -1.41
CA THR A 47 -1.73 -18.66 -2.47
C THR A 47 -1.61 -17.14 -2.42
N VAL A 48 -0.38 -16.63 -2.30
CA VAL A 48 -0.09 -15.19 -2.39
C VAL A 48 0.47 -14.90 -3.78
N MET A 49 -0.15 -13.99 -4.51
CA MET A 49 0.36 -13.54 -5.82
C MET A 49 1.03 -12.17 -5.65
N GLU A 50 2.35 -12.12 -5.83
CA GLU A 50 3.16 -10.90 -5.72
C GLU A 50 3.79 -10.57 -7.08
N GLN A 51 3.53 -9.37 -7.58
CA GLN A 51 3.98 -8.94 -8.89
C GLN A 51 5.50 -8.71 -9.00
N SER A 52 6.15 -8.46 -7.87
CA SER A 52 7.58 -8.14 -7.77
C SER A 52 8.43 -9.40 -7.61
N GLY A 53 9.75 -9.26 -7.81
CA GLY A 53 10.72 -10.35 -7.66
C GLY A 53 11.05 -10.74 -6.22
N ASP A 54 10.49 -10.07 -5.22
CA ASP A 54 10.58 -10.41 -3.80
C ASP A 54 9.34 -9.88 -3.07
N VAL A 55 9.11 -10.34 -1.86
CA VAL A 55 8.08 -9.77 -0.96
C VAL A 55 8.51 -8.39 -0.44
N GLY A 56 7.57 -7.64 0.11
CA GLY A 56 7.85 -6.38 0.80
C GLY A 56 6.96 -5.21 0.36
N GLY A 57 6.37 -5.29 -0.84
CA GLY A 57 5.52 -4.24 -1.39
C GLY A 57 6.24 -2.88 -1.40
N GLN A 58 5.70 -1.90 -0.68
CA GLN A 58 6.31 -0.56 -0.58
C GLN A 58 7.76 -0.56 -0.09
N TRP A 59 8.13 -1.53 0.74
CA TRP A 59 9.46 -1.61 1.36
C TRP A 59 10.52 -2.20 0.44
N LEU A 60 10.10 -2.86 -0.65
CA LEU A 60 10.99 -3.35 -1.69
C LEU A 60 11.41 -2.18 -2.60
N TYR A 61 12.54 -1.57 -2.27
CA TYR A 61 13.06 -0.42 -3.01
C TYR A 61 13.54 -0.81 -4.40
N ASP A 62 13.11 -0.04 -5.38
CA ASP A 62 13.49 -0.18 -6.77
C ASP A 62 14.22 1.10 -7.21
N PRO A 63 15.52 1.07 -7.53
CA PRO A 63 16.26 2.26 -7.92
C PRO A 63 15.86 2.82 -9.30
N ALA A 64 15.12 2.06 -10.11
CA ALA A 64 14.79 2.41 -11.49
C ALA A 64 13.30 2.16 -11.82
N PRO A 65 12.37 2.92 -11.23
CA PRO A 65 10.92 2.65 -11.29
C PRO A 65 10.28 2.74 -12.67
N THR A 66 11.00 3.27 -13.65
CA THR A 66 10.57 3.40 -15.04
C THR A 66 11.19 2.33 -15.95
N ARG A 67 12.10 1.49 -15.44
CA ARG A 67 12.71 0.39 -16.19
C ARG A 67 11.85 -0.87 -16.04
N GLY A 68 11.00 -1.12 -17.02
CA GLY A 68 10.21 -2.35 -17.11
C GLY A 68 8.82 -2.11 -17.68
N LEU A 69 8.15 -3.19 -18.10
CA LEU A 69 6.78 -3.15 -18.62
C LEU A 69 5.72 -2.93 -17.52
N VAL A 70 6.06 -3.27 -16.27
CA VAL A 70 5.17 -3.13 -15.11
C VAL A 70 5.72 -2.01 -14.22
N PRO A 71 4.92 -0.97 -13.92
CA PRO A 71 5.34 0.09 -13.02
C PRO A 71 5.72 -0.45 -11.64
N SER A 72 6.73 0.15 -11.04
CA SER A 72 7.16 -0.20 -9.68
C SER A 72 6.01 -0.03 -8.68
N ALA A 73 5.79 -1.02 -7.81
CA ALA A 73 4.85 -0.87 -6.71
C ALA A 73 5.37 0.08 -5.63
N SER A 74 6.70 0.25 -5.50
CA SER A 74 7.30 1.00 -4.40
C SER A 74 7.42 2.49 -4.71
N SER A 75 7.04 3.30 -3.73
CA SER A 75 7.29 4.74 -3.69
C SER A 75 8.48 5.10 -2.80
N ALA A 76 9.24 4.11 -2.33
CA ALA A 76 10.40 4.35 -1.48
C ALA A 76 11.56 5.00 -2.25
N TYR A 77 12.32 5.83 -1.55
CA TYR A 77 13.56 6.44 -2.01
C TYR A 77 14.71 6.05 -1.08
N ALA A 78 15.95 6.15 -1.57
CA ALA A 78 17.12 5.52 -0.94
C ALA A 78 17.37 6.01 0.50
N SER A 79 17.06 7.26 0.77
CA SER A 79 17.23 7.93 2.07
C SER A 79 16.03 7.77 3.01
N LEU A 80 14.92 7.16 2.55
CA LEU A 80 13.67 7.03 3.31
C LEU A 80 13.90 6.29 4.62
N ARG A 81 13.45 6.91 5.71
CA ARG A 81 13.39 6.32 7.05
C ARG A 81 11.97 6.31 7.57
N LEU A 82 11.74 5.43 8.53
CA LEU A 82 10.49 5.42 9.27
C LEU A 82 10.30 6.75 10.02
N ARG A 83 9.08 7.28 9.96
CA ARG A 83 8.63 8.39 10.81
C ARG A 83 8.03 7.90 12.12
N THR A 84 7.70 6.61 12.18
CA THR A 84 7.21 5.89 13.34
C THR A 84 8.36 5.12 13.98
N PRO A 85 8.47 5.06 15.32
CA PRO A 85 9.50 4.28 15.97
C PRO A 85 9.32 2.78 15.67
N ARG A 86 10.42 2.03 15.59
CA ARG A 86 10.41 0.59 15.22
C ARG A 86 9.48 -0.26 16.10
N GLU A 87 9.32 0.12 17.35
CA GLU A 87 8.48 -0.54 18.36
C GLU A 87 6.99 -0.55 17.96
N ALA A 88 6.59 0.36 17.08
CA ALA A 88 5.24 0.46 16.52
C ALA A 88 5.13 -0.15 15.10
N MET A 89 6.22 -0.71 14.57
CA MET A 89 6.33 -1.18 13.19
C MET A 89 6.42 -2.71 13.06
N GLY A 90 6.27 -3.45 14.16
CA GLY A 90 6.16 -4.91 14.18
C GLY A 90 4.74 -5.41 14.46
N PHE A 91 4.45 -6.63 14.02
CA PHE A 91 3.26 -7.39 14.42
C PHE A 91 3.33 -7.79 15.89
N SER A 92 2.17 -7.95 16.53
CA SER A 92 2.05 -8.14 17.98
C SER A 92 2.94 -9.25 18.54
N ASP A 93 3.03 -10.39 17.85
CA ASP A 93 3.84 -11.55 18.22
C ASP A 93 5.11 -11.74 17.36
N PHE A 94 5.48 -10.72 16.56
CA PHE A 94 6.73 -10.68 15.80
C PHE A 94 7.23 -9.24 15.66
N GLN A 95 7.94 -8.75 16.67
CA GLN A 95 8.33 -7.35 16.78
C GLN A 95 9.54 -6.96 15.90
N LEU A 96 9.57 -5.71 15.43
CA LEU A 96 10.72 -5.14 14.69
C LEU A 96 11.85 -4.76 15.65
N LEU A 97 12.65 -5.75 16.04
CA LEU A 97 13.79 -5.56 16.94
C LEU A 97 15.10 -5.32 16.16
N PRO A 98 16.04 -4.54 16.70
CA PRO A 98 17.37 -4.40 16.11
C PRO A 98 18.05 -5.76 15.94
N ARG A 99 18.66 -5.98 14.78
CA ARG A 99 19.44 -7.18 14.46
C ARG A 99 20.72 -6.79 13.73
N ASP A 100 21.73 -7.62 13.86
CA ASP A 100 22.97 -7.48 13.08
C ASP A 100 22.83 -8.11 11.69
N GLY A 101 23.62 -7.60 10.73
CA GLY A 101 23.71 -8.15 9.38
C GLY A 101 23.61 -7.12 8.26
N ALA A 102 23.82 -7.58 7.03
CA ALA A 102 23.76 -6.72 5.85
C ALA A 102 22.34 -6.15 5.66
N GLY A 103 22.26 -4.85 5.37
CA GLY A 103 20.98 -4.15 5.18
C GLY A 103 20.19 -3.86 6.47
N ARG A 104 20.69 -4.30 7.63
CA ARG A 104 20.10 -3.96 8.93
C ARG A 104 20.44 -2.54 9.34
N ASP A 105 19.57 -1.98 10.15
CA ASP A 105 19.73 -0.63 10.68
C ASP A 105 19.30 -0.63 12.14
N PRO A 106 20.17 -0.35 13.12
CA PRO A 106 19.83 -0.43 14.54
C PRO A 106 19.08 0.80 15.08
N ARG A 107 18.91 1.86 14.28
CA ARG A 107 18.30 3.12 14.73
C ARG A 107 16.85 2.91 15.16
N ARG A 108 16.37 3.72 16.11
CA ARG A 108 14.95 3.71 16.52
C ARG A 108 13.98 4.03 15.36
N PHE A 109 14.44 4.84 14.41
CA PHE A 109 13.75 5.20 13.17
C PHE A 109 14.58 4.72 11.98
N PRO A 110 14.52 3.42 11.66
CA PRO A 110 15.43 2.84 10.68
C PRO A 110 15.01 3.16 9.23
N GLY A 111 15.90 2.90 8.29
CA GLY A 111 15.65 2.99 6.85
C GLY A 111 14.68 1.94 6.35
N HIS A 112 14.10 2.18 5.17
CA HIS A 112 13.15 1.27 4.53
C HIS A 112 13.69 -0.18 4.35
N ARG A 113 15.02 -0.35 4.18
CA ARG A 113 15.68 -1.65 4.02
C ARG A 113 15.53 -2.55 5.24
N GLU A 114 15.55 -1.98 6.45
CA GLU A 114 15.35 -2.74 7.69
C GLU A 114 13.93 -3.36 7.74
N VAL A 115 12.93 -2.63 7.25
CA VAL A 115 11.55 -3.14 7.18
C VAL A 115 11.42 -4.25 6.15
N HIS A 116 12.10 -4.14 5.01
CA HIS A 116 12.16 -5.23 4.02
C HIS A 116 12.81 -6.48 4.60
N CYS A 117 13.96 -6.34 5.27
CA CYS A 117 14.61 -7.46 5.96
C CYS A 117 13.71 -8.08 7.05
N TYR A 118 12.97 -7.26 7.81
CA TYR A 118 11.98 -7.73 8.77
C TYR A 118 10.85 -8.54 8.13
N LEU A 119 10.32 -8.12 6.98
CA LEU A 119 9.29 -8.88 6.27
C LEU A 119 9.82 -10.21 5.73
N ARG A 120 11.08 -10.26 5.30
CA ARG A 120 11.75 -11.51 4.95
C ARG A 120 11.93 -12.43 6.16
N ASP A 121 12.34 -11.88 7.31
CA ASP A 121 12.44 -12.64 8.56
C ASP A 121 11.07 -13.19 8.99
N PHE A 122 10.01 -12.40 8.83
CA PHE A 122 8.63 -12.81 9.10
C PHE A 122 8.23 -13.97 8.19
N CYS A 123 8.48 -13.87 6.89
CA CYS A 123 8.24 -14.98 5.97
C CYS A 123 9.01 -16.25 6.35
N ALA A 124 10.29 -16.13 6.74
CA ALA A 124 11.11 -17.26 7.15
C ALA A 124 10.60 -17.90 8.45
N ALA A 125 10.27 -17.09 9.46
CA ALA A 125 9.80 -17.57 10.76
C ALA A 125 8.46 -18.32 10.69
N PHE A 126 7.60 -17.96 9.74
CA PHE A 126 6.27 -18.56 9.56
C PHE A 126 6.16 -19.43 8.30
N GLY A 127 7.28 -19.71 7.61
CA GLY A 127 7.32 -20.55 6.41
C GLY A 127 6.39 -20.07 5.29
N LEU A 128 6.21 -18.75 5.13
CA LEU A 128 5.20 -18.19 4.22
C LEU A 128 5.59 -18.28 2.74
N MET A 129 6.89 -18.35 2.44
CA MET A 129 7.36 -18.32 1.05
C MET A 129 6.84 -19.49 0.21
N ASP A 130 6.52 -20.64 0.82
CA ASP A 130 5.93 -21.78 0.11
C ASP A 130 4.55 -21.46 -0.50
N ALA A 131 3.86 -20.46 0.04
CA ALA A 131 2.57 -19.97 -0.48
C ALA A 131 2.73 -18.80 -1.46
N VAL A 132 3.93 -18.22 -1.59
CA VAL A 132 4.15 -16.99 -2.38
C VAL A 132 4.59 -17.33 -3.80
N ARG A 133 3.79 -16.88 -4.78
CA ARG A 133 4.14 -16.84 -6.19
C ARG A 133 4.66 -15.43 -6.53
N LEU A 134 5.99 -15.31 -6.57
CA LEU A 134 6.68 -14.07 -6.99
C LEU A 134 6.57 -13.85 -8.50
N ASN A 135 6.86 -12.63 -8.95
CA ASN A 135 6.75 -12.21 -10.34
C ASN A 135 5.38 -12.52 -10.98
N THR A 136 4.32 -12.63 -10.17
CA THR A 136 2.99 -13.08 -10.57
C THR A 136 2.00 -11.95 -10.34
N ARG A 137 1.61 -11.28 -11.43
CA ARG A 137 0.69 -10.14 -11.40
C ARG A 137 -0.73 -10.62 -11.64
N VAL A 138 -1.63 -10.30 -10.72
CA VAL A 138 -3.07 -10.51 -10.92
C VAL A 138 -3.59 -9.49 -11.91
N VAL A 139 -4.26 -9.96 -12.96
CA VAL A 139 -4.82 -9.13 -14.04
C VAL A 139 -6.34 -9.16 -14.07
N ARG A 140 -6.97 -10.19 -13.50
CA ARG A 140 -8.43 -10.25 -13.33
C ARG A 140 -8.82 -11.06 -12.10
N VAL A 141 -9.82 -10.58 -11.37
CA VAL A 141 -10.53 -11.28 -10.30
C VAL A 141 -12.02 -11.08 -10.58
N ALA A 142 -12.74 -12.16 -10.85
CA ALA A 142 -14.17 -12.11 -11.16
C ALA A 142 -14.89 -13.31 -10.52
N PRO A 143 -16.19 -13.18 -10.16
CA PRO A 143 -16.96 -14.33 -9.71
C PRO A 143 -17.06 -15.37 -10.84
N THR A 144 -16.93 -16.66 -10.50
CA THR A 144 -17.06 -17.76 -11.49
C THR A 144 -18.49 -17.93 -11.99
N SER A 145 -19.47 -17.68 -11.11
CA SER A 145 -20.89 -17.59 -11.46
C SER A 145 -21.64 -16.82 -10.37
N THR A 146 -22.90 -16.46 -10.62
CA THR A 146 -23.77 -15.87 -9.60
C THR A 146 -24.24 -16.89 -8.56
N ALA A 147 -24.16 -18.19 -8.86
CA ALA A 147 -24.58 -19.27 -7.97
C ALA A 147 -23.46 -19.74 -7.02
N THR A 148 -22.20 -19.66 -7.46
CA THR A 148 -21.02 -20.07 -6.70
C THR A 148 -20.29 -18.85 -6.17
N ARG A 149 -20.11 -18.75 -4.84
CA ARG A 149 -19.31 -17.67 -4.20
C ARG A 149 -17.79 -17.87 -4.37
N GLN A 150 -17.37 -18.35 -5.54
CA GLN A 150 -15.98 -18.63 -5.91
C GLN A 150 -15.49 -17.61 -6.93
N TRP A 151 -14.17 -17.47 -7.03
CA TRP A 151 -13.51 -16.42 -7.78
C TRP A 151 -12.53 -17.01 -8.79
N ALA A 152 -12.71 -16.67 -10.07
CA ALA A 152 -11.70 -16.87 -11.10
C ALA A 152 -10.65 -15.77 -10.97
N VAL A 153 -9.40 -16.17 -10.75
CA VAL A 153 -8.24 -15.29 -10.63
C VAL A 153 -7.32 -15.57 -11.81
N ARG A 154 -7.20 -14.60 -12.71
CA ARG A 154 -6.29 -14.63 -13.84
C ARG A 154 -5.04 -13.86 -13.49
N SER A 155 -3.89 -14.49 -13.70
CA SER A 155 -2.58 -13.94 -13.36
C SER A 155 -1.58 -14.14 -14.49
N VAL A 156 -0.62 -13.23 -14.57
CA VAL A 156 0.48 -13.28 -15.52
C VAL A 156 1.78 -13.39 -14.73
N ARG A 157 2.49 -14.51 -14.91
CA ARG A 157 3.80 -14.76 -14.31
C ARG A 157 4.89 -14.40 -15.30
N ARG A 158 5.86 -13.60 -14.86
CA ARG A 158 7.08 -13.33 -15.63
C ARG A 158 8.12 -14.39 -15.37
N LEU A 159 8.61 -15.00 -16.44
CA LEU A 159 9.71 -15.95 -16.46
C LEU A 159 10.98 -15.26 -16.97
N GLY A 160 12.11 -15.52 -16.32
CA GLY A 160 13.40 -14.88 -16.62
C GLY A 160 13.71 -13.65 -15.74
N GLY A 161 15.00 -13.44 -15.45
CA GLY A 161 15.49 -12.30 -14.69
C GLY A 161 15.69 -11.05 -15.54
N PRO A 162 15.95 -9.89 -14.92
CA PRO A 162 16.31 -8.65 -15.62
C PRO A 162 17.70 -8.67 -16.30
N GLU A 163 18.40 -9.81 -16.29
CA GLU A 163 19.73 -9.94 -16.90
C GLU A 163 19.61 -10.06 -18.43
N ASP A 164 20.15 -9.04 -19.11
CA ASP A 164 20.55 -8.95 -20.52
C ASP A 164 19.60 -9.52 -21.59
N GLY A 165 18.67 -8.68 -22.03
CA GLY A 165 18.16 -8.67 -23.42
C GLY A 165 17.24 -9.83 -23.83
N ALA A 166 17.05 -10.85 -23.00
CA ALA A 166 16.06 -11.87 -23.21
C ALA A 166 14.65 -11.27 -23.07
N ARG A 167 13.76 -11.56 -24.04
CA ARG A 167 12.34 -11.21 -23.90
C ARG A 167 11.82 -11.95 -22.68
N ALA A 168 11.34 -11.20 -21.69
CA ALA A 168 10.62 -11.78 -20.57
C ALA A 168 9.44 -12.58 -21.12
N GLU A 169 9.45 -13.89 -20.90
CA GLU A 169 8.32 -14.74 -21.25
C GLU A 169 7.23 -14.51 -20.20
N GLU A 170 6.00 -14.34 -20.65
CA GLU A 170 4.84 -14.18 -19.79
C GLU A 170 3.97 -15.43 -19.90
N GLU A 171 3.77 -16.10 -18.78
CA GLU A 171 2.86 -17.25 -18.66
C GLU A 171 1.57 -16.77 -18.01
N GLU A 172 0.45 -17.03 -18.69
CA GLU A 172 -0.88 -16.70 -18.17
C GLU A 172 -1.53 -17.93 -17.57
N GLU A 173 -2.06 -17.77 -16.35
CA GLU A 173 -2.74 -18.82 -15.60
C GLU A 173 -4.07 -18.29 -15.09
N GLU A 174 -5.10 -19.13 -15.10
CA GLU A 174 -6.35 -18.89 -14.39
C GLU A 174 -6.60 -20.00 -13.37
N ALA A 175 -6.91 -19.61 -12.13
CA ALA A 175 -7.21 -20.52 -11.05
C ALA A 175 -8.46 -20.07 -10.28
N VAL A 176 -9.18 -21.03 -9.69
CA VAL A 176 -10.40 -20.78 -8.92
C VAL A 176 -10.11 -20.86 -7.42
N PHE A 177 -10.62 -19.87 -6.68
CA PHE A 177 -10.47 -19.77 -5.23
C PHE A 177 -11.84 -19.59 -4.55
N ASP A 178 -11.95 -20.09 -3.32
CA ASP A 178 -13.15 -19.93 -2.49
C ASP A 178 -13.25 -18.53 -1.88
N ALA A 179 -12.11 -17.84 -1.74
CA ALA A 179 -12.06 -16.46 -1.32
C ALA A 179 -10.85 -15.71 -1.88
N VAL A 180 -10.98 -14.39 -1.98
CA VAL A 180 -9.91 -13.49 -2.39
C VAL A 180 -9.72 -12.39 -1.33
N VAL A 181 -8.47 -12.15 -0.96
CA VAL A 181 -8.06 -11.02 -0.11
C VAL A 181 -7.25 -10.03 -0.94
N VAL A 182 -7.77 -8.82 -1.11
CA VAL A 182 -7.10 -7.73 -1.80
C VAL A 182 -6.19 -6.99 -0.81
N ALA A 183 -4.88 -7.07 -1.03
CA ALA A 183 -3.84 -6.50 -0.16
C ALA A 183 -2.75 -5.74 -0.95
N THR A 184 -3.15 -5.10 -2.05
CA THR A 184 -2.24 -4.43 -3.01
C THR A 184 -1.70 -3.09 -2.53
N GLY A 185 -2.17 -2.59 -1.39
CA GLY A 185 -1.80 -1.27 -0.87
C GLY A 185 -2.41 -0.11 -1.67
N GLN A 186 -1.98 1.10 -1.35
CA GLN A 186 -2.64 2.34 -1.80
C GLN A 186 -1.70 3.50 -2.14
N TYR A 187 -0.39 3.28 -2.07
CA TYR A 187 0.63 4.31 -2.28
C TYR A 187 1.44 4.08 -3.56
N SER A 188 0.78 3.57 -4.61
CA SER A 188 1.42 3.21 -5.88
C SER A 188 0.75 3.82 -7.11
N HIS A 189 -0.45 4.40 -6.97
CA HIS A 189 -1.14 5.09 -8.07
C HIS A 189 -1.13 6.61 -7.84
N PRO A 190 -0.18 7.35 -8.44
CA PRO A 190 -0.05 8.80 -8.28
C PRO A 190 -1.34 9.56 -8.60
N VAL A 191 -1.61 10.62 -7.85
CA VAL A 191 -2.65 11.61 -8.18
C VAL A 191 -1.98 12.91 -8.56
N LEU A 192 -2.09 13.31 -9.82
CA LEU A 192 -1.61 14.62 -10.27
C LEU A 192 -2.64 15.71 -9.93
N PRO A 193 -2.20 16.92 -9.56
CA PRO A 193 -3.11 18.00 -9.21
C PRO A 193 -3.85 18.50 -10.46
N SER A 194 -5.19 18.57 -10.39
CA SER A 194 -6.03 19.12 -11.47
C SER A 194 -6.16 20.64 -11.43
N GLY A 195 -5.81 21.28 -10.31
CA GLY A 195 -5.99 22.73 -10.08
C GLY A 195 -4.80 23.62 -10.46
N ILE A 196 -3.76 23.08 -11.11
CA ILE A 196 -2.59 23.86 -11.53
C ILE A 196 -2.64 24.08 -13.04
N GLU A 197 -2.85 25.32 -13.45
CA GLU A 197 -2.90 25.71 -14.86
C GLU A 197 -1.53 25.51 -15.53
N GLY A 198 -1.51 25.27 -16.84
CA GLY A 198 -0.27 25.23 -17.63
C GLY A 198 0.67 24.05 -17.34
N ALA A 199 0.24 23.04 -16.57
CA ALA A 199 1.06 21.86 -16.30
C ALA A 199 1.53 21.11 -17.57
N GLY A 200 0.70 21.11 -18.61
CA GLY A 200 1.05 20.57 -19.94
C GLY A 200 1.95 21.48 -20.78
N GLU A 201 2.05 22.78 -20.43
CA GLU A 201 2.91 23.75 -21.12
C GLU A 201 4.33 23.77 -20.56
N TRP A 202 4.52 23.27 -19.34
CA TRP A 202 5.81 23.22 -18.68
C TRP A 202 6.78 22.29 -19.40
N ARG A 203 7.91 22.86 -19.86
CA ARG A 203 8.91 22.15 -20.67
C ARG A 203 10.10 21.60 -19.88
N ARG A 204 10.21 21.94 -18.60
CA ARG A 204 11.29 21.44 -17.74
C ARG A 204 10.87 20.17 -17.03
N ARG A 205 11.68 19.69 -16.09
CA ARG A 205 11.43 18.41 -15.41
C ARG A 205 10.19 18.48 -14.53
N GLN A 206 9.35 17.45 -14.61
CA GLN A 206 8.18 17.24 -13.75
C GLN A 206 8.13 15.78 -13.33
N LEU A 207 7.79 15.50 -12.08
CA LEU A 207 7.56 14.14 -11.61
C LEU A 207 6.64 14.11 -10.40
N HIS A 208 5.95 12.99 -10.18
CA HIS A 208 5.31 12.71 -8.90
C HIS A 208 6.32 12.12 -7.90
N SER A 209 6.08 12.28 -6.60
CA SER A 209 6.91 11.72 -5.52
C SER A 209 7.12 10.20 -5.64
N HIS A 210 6.19 9.50 -6.26
CA HIS A 210 6.29 8.07 -6.60
C HIS A 210 7.54 7.73 -7.41
N LEU A 211 8.04 8.66 -8.24
CA LEU A 211 9.22 8.47 -9.09
C LEU A 211 10.50 9.04 -8.47
N TYR A 212 10.41 9.73 -7.33
CA TYR A 212 11.59 10.23 -6.61
C TYR A 212 12.38 9.05 -6.03
N ARG A 213 13.71 9.05 -6.18
CA ARG A 213 14.58 7.94 -5.74
C ARG A 213 15.79 8.39 -4.96
N THR A 214 16.42 9.46 -5.41
CA THR A 214 17.63 10.00 -4.83
C THR A 214 17.66 11.52 -5.02
N PRO A 215 18.34 12.26 -4.13
CA PRO A 215 18.45 13.71 -4.25
C PRO A 215 19.49 14.12 -5.31
N GLU A 216 20.50 13.30 -5.59
CA GLU A 216 21.64 13.66 -6.45
C GLU A 216 21.26 14.26 -7.82
N PRO A 217 20.23 13.79 -8.54
CA PRO A 217 19.80 14.36 -9.81
C PRO A 217 19.25 15.80 -9.73
N PHE A 218 19.08 16.37 -8.54
CA PHE A 218 18.55 17.72 -8.31
C PHE A 218 19.62 18.69 -7.80
N ARG A 219 20.90 18.30 -7.89
CA ARG A 219 22.02 19.10 -7.38
C ARG A 219 22.08 20.46 -8.06
N GLY A 220 22.07 21.52 -7.25
CA GLY A 220 22.13 22.91 -7.73
C GLY A 220 20.83 23.42 -8.35
N GLU A 221 19.77 22.62 -8.44
CA GLU A 221 18.49 23.03 -9.02
C GLU A 221 17.67 23.91 -8.05
N ALA A 222 16.81 24.76 -8.62
CA ALA A 222 15.64 25.29 -7.93
C ALA A 222 14.47 24.32 -8.10
N VAL A 223 13.99 23.72 -7.02
CA VAL A 223 12.93 22.69 -7.06
C VAL A 223 11.67 23.23 -6.41
N VAL A 224 10.53 23.09 -7.07
CA VAL A 224 9.20 23.34 -6.48
C VAL A 224 8.60 22.00 -6.07
N VAL A 225 8.25 21.85 -4.79
CA VAL A 225 7.56 20.70 -4.23
C VAL A 225 6.10 21.10 -3.98
N VAL A 226 5.18 20.52 -4.74
CA VAL A 226 3.74 20.79 -4.62
C VAL A 226 3.14 19.86 -3.56
N GLY A 227 2.66 20.44 -2.47
CA GLY A 227 2.14 19.73 -1.30
C GLY A 227 3.18 19.60 -0.19
N CYS A 228 2.76 19.86 1.05
CA CYS A 228 3.61 19.78 2.26
C CYS A 228 3.12 18.71 3.25
N GLY A 229 2.48 17.65 2.74
CA GLY A 229 2.19 16.45 3.53
C GLY A 229 3.47 15.65 3.83
N ASP A 230 3.30 14.36 4.13
CA ASP A 230 4.39 13.48 4.52
C ASP A 230 5.50 13.40 3.47
N SER A 231 5.14 13.14 2.20
CA SER A 231 6.11 13.09 1.10
C SER A 231 6.76 14.45 0.85
N GLY A 232 5.98 15.53 0.83
CA GLY A 232 6.50 16.85 0.50
C GLY A 232 7.51 17.37 1.52
N THR A 233 7.21 17.18 2.80
CA THR A 233 8.10 17.55 3.89
C THR A 233 9.38 16.72 3.88
N ASP A 234 9.27 15.39 3.77
CA ASP A 234 10.44 14.50 3.84
C ASP A 234 11.34 14.62 2.59
N ILE A 235 10.75 14.73 1.39
CA ILE A 235 11.51 14.95 0.14
C ILE A 235 12.17 16.32 0.14
N ALA A 236 11.51 17.39 0.63
CA ALA A 236 12.15 18.70 0.75
C ALA A 236 13.36 18.67 1.69
N LEU A 237 13.26 17.94 2.81
CA LEU A 237 14.36 17.74 3.74
C LEU A 237 15.51 16.94 3.13
N ASP A 238 15.23 15.99 2.25
CA ASP A 238 16.25 15.21 1.56
C ASP A 238 16.95 16.04 0.47
N LEU A 239 16.17 16.76 -0.34
CA LEU A 239 16.65 17.67 -1.38
C LEU A 239 17.51 18.80 -0.84
N ARG A 240 17.25 19.28 0.39
CA ARG A 240 18.01 20.39 1.01
C ARG A 240 19.53 20.17 1.00
N ARG A 241 19.97 18.91 0.94
CA ARG A 241 21.39 18.53 0.98
C ARG A 241 22.13 18.83 -0.32
N VAL A 242 21.41 19.02 -1.43
CA VAL A 242 22.01 19.12 -2.78
C VAL A 242 21.40 20.20 -3.65
N ALA A 243 20.12 20.51 -3.50
CA ALA A 243 19.44 21.55 -4.28
C ALA A 243 19.91 22.95 -3.88
N ARG A 244 19.87 23.90 -4.81
CA ARG A 244 20.16 25.32 -4.52
C ARG A 244 19.05 25.93 -3.67
N VAL A 245 17.80 25.60 -3.97
CA VAL A 245 16.61 26.03 -3.24
C VAL A 245 15.48 25.03 -3.43
N VAL A 246 14.70 24.82 -2.38
CA VAL A 246 13.44 24.06 -2.43
C VAL A 246 12.28 24.97 -2.03
N HIS A 247 11.32 25.12 -2.93
CA HIS A 247 10.08 25.88 -2.74
C HIS A 247 8.94 24.91 -2.42
N LEU A 248 8.50 24.87 -1.16
CA LEU A 248 7.30 24.13 -0.75
C LEU A 248 6.07 24.96 -1.08
N ALA A 249 5.19 24.45 -1.94
CA ALA A 249 3.96 25.13 -2.34
C ALA A 249 2.74 24.42 -1.74
N ALA A 250 2.04 25.07 -0.83
CA ALA A 250 0.91 24.47 -0.14
C ALA A 250 -0.13 25.51 0.30
N GLY A 251 -1.37 25.06 0.51
CA GLY A 251 -2.43 25.91 1.06
C GLY A 251 -2.19 26.24 2.54
N SER A 252 -2.76 27.34 3.01
CA SER A 252 -2.64 27.79 4.41
C SER A 252 -3.02 26.69 5.41
N GLU A 253 -4.07 25.91 5.12
CA GLU A 253 -4.55 24.79 5.93
C GLU A 253 -3.53 23.64 6.08
N ALA A 254 -2.59 23.51 5.14
CA ALA A 254 -1.59 22.45 5.15
C ALA A 254 -0.30 22.86 5.89
N SER A 255 -0.13 24.15 6.20
CA SER A 255 1.04 24.68 6.90
C SER A 255 0.94 24.44 8.41
N THR A 256 1.41 23.29 8.87
CA THR A 256 1.46 22.96 10.31
C THR A 256 2.61 23.69 11.03
N PRO A 257 2.57 23.84 12.36
CA PRO A 257 3.70 24.39 13.14
C PRO A 257 5.02 23.64 12.91
N ALA A 258 4.97 22.35 12.61
CA ALA A 258 6.14 21.54 12.27
C ALA A 258 6.77 21.97 10.94
N VAL A 259 5.94 22.24 9.91
CA VAL A 259 6.40 22.75 8.61
C VAL A 259 7.00 24.15 8.79
N SER A 260 6.34 25.04 9.55
CA SER A 260 6.89 26.38 9.81
C SER A 260 8.25 26.33 10.51
N ARG A 261 8.39 25.46 11.53
CA ARG A 261 9.67 25.26 12.22
C ARG A 261 10.74 24.66 11.32
N MET A 262 10.37 23.69 10.48
CA MET A 262 11.27 23.11 9.49
C MET A 262 11.84 24.17 8.56
N VAL A 263 10.98 25.04 8.02
CA VAL A 263 11.40 26.11 7.12
C VAL A 263 12.25 27.14 7.88
N ALA A 264 11.89 27.50 9.12
CA ALA A 264 12.71 28.40 9.93
C ALA A 264 14.12 27.84 10.21
N ASN A 265 14.24 26.54 10.50
CA ASN A 265 15.51 25.88 10.78
C ASN A 265 16.41 25.72 9.55
N HIS A 266 15.85 25.82 8.34
CA HIS A 266 16.55 25.58 7.07
C HIS A 266 16.21 26.67 6.04
N GLY A 267 16.03 27.91 6.49
CA GLY A 267 15.54 29.02 5.66
C GLY A 267 16.55 29.50 4.60
N ASP A 268 17.79 29.03 4.67
CA ASP A 268 18.81 29.21 3.65
C ASP A 268 18.46 28.47 2.34
N VAL A 269 17.83 27.30 2.45
CA VAL A 269 17.48 26.44 1.29
C VAL A 269 15.97 26.29 1.11
N LEU A 270 15.19 26.19 2.20
CA LEU A 270 13.75 25.94 2.16
C LEU A 270 12.96 27.25 2.17
N ARG A 271 11.97 27.36 1.29
CA ARG A 271 11.04 28.49 1.23
C ARG A 271 9.61 27.98 1.15
N LEU A 272 8.70 28.56 1.94
CA LEU A 272 7.27 28.23 1.90
C LEU A 272 6.53 29.24 1.03
N HIS A 273 5.65 28.75 0.17
CA HIS A 273 4.80 29.52 -0.75
C HIS A 273 3.35 29.04 -0.63
N PRO A 274 2.36 29.89 -0.98
CA PRO A 274 0.98 29.46 -1.17
C PRO A 274 0.84 28.37 -2.24
N ARG A 275 -0.40 27.92 -2.51
CA ARG A 275 -0.62 26.90 -3.54
C ARG A 275 -0.05 27.39 -4.87
N ALA A 276 0.61 26.48 -5.58
CA ALA A 276 1.01 26.71 -6.95
C ALA A 276 -0.25 26.82 -7.80
N ARG A 277 -0.38 27.93 -8.53
CA ARG A 277 -1.54 28.26 -9.35
C ARG A 277 -1.31 27.90 -10.81
N ARG A 278 -0.14 28.23 -11.35
CA ARG A 278 0.19 28.02 -12.77
C ARG A 278 1.66 27.71 -12.98
N LEU A 279 1.92 26.77 -13.88
CA LEU A 279 3.22 26.48 -14.45
C LEU A 279 3.32 27.18 -15.82
N HIS A 280 4.38 27.97 -16.03
CA HIS A 280 4.57 28.74 -17.25
C HIS A 280 5.63 28.07 -18.13
N ALA A 281 5.50 28.21 -19.46
CA ALA A 281 6.42 27.60 -20.42
C ALA A 281 7.88 28.09 -20.30
N ASP A 282 8.10 29.28 -19.72
CA ASP A 282 9.43 29.87 -19.49
C ASP A 282 10.16 29.29 -18.26
N GLY A 283 9.50 28.41 -17.48
CA GLY A 283 10.03 27.84 -16.25
C GLY A 283 9.64 28.59 -14.98
N ARG A 284 8.74 29.56 -15.06
CA ARG A 284 8.17 30.23 -13.89
C ARG A 284 7.02 29.41 -13.28
N VAL A 285 6.94 29.41 -11.96
CA VAL A 285 5.79 28.92 -11.18
C VAL A 285 5.19 30.11 -10.44
N SER A 286 3.90 30.38 -10.65
CA SER A 286 3.18 31.44 -9.93
C SER A 286 2.26 30.85 -8.87
N PHE A 287 2.15 31.54 -7.74
CA PHE A 287 1.38 31.12 -6.56
C PHE A 287 0.12 31.98 -6.37
N ASP A 288 -0.77 31.55 -5.47
CA ASP A 288 -2.05 32.22 -5.21
C ASP A 288 -1.94 33.68 -4.73
N ASP A 289 -0.83 34.05 -4.09
CA ASP A 289 -0.56 35.43 -3.63
C ASP A 289 -0.02 36.35 -4.74
N GLY A 290 0.10 35.84 -5.99
CA GLY A 290 0.65 36.56 -7.12
C GLY A 290 2.18 36.54 -7.19
N SER A 291 2.86 35.99 -6.19
CA SER A 291 4.31 35.79 -6.26
C SER A 291 4.69 34.72 -7.29
N SER A 292 5.94 34.73 -7.73
CA SER A 292 6.44 33.71 -8.66
C SER A 292 7.93 33.45 -8.51
N VAL A 293 8.35 32.24 -8.89
CA VAL A 293 9.75 31.79 -8.86
C VAL A 293 10.10 31.07 -10.16
N VAL A 294 11.36 31.13 -10.58
CA VAL A 294 11.87 30.28 -11.67
C VAL A 294 12.36 28.99 -11.06
N ALA A 295 11.89 27.86 -11.58
CA ALA A 295 12.27 26.54 -11.10
C ALA A 295 12.76 25.64 -12.23
N ASP A 296 13.68 24.75 -11.92
CA ASP A 296 14.23 23.76 -12.85
C ASP A 296 13.38 22.49 -12.85
N THR A 297 12.83 22.13 -11.69
CA THR A 297 12.01 20.93 -11.51
C THR A 297 10.77 21.19 -10.65
N VAL A 298 9.64 20.56 -11.03
CA VAL A 298 8.44 20.45 -10.19
C VAL A 298 8.25 19.00 -9.72
N ILE A 299 8.11 18.79 -8.40
CA ILE A 299 7.80 17.50 -7.79
C ILE A 299 6.41 17.56 -7.17
N TYR A 300 5.49 16.73 -7.67
CA TYR A 300 4.15 16.59 -7.10
C TYR A 300 4.16 15.63 -5.92
N CYS A 301 3.92 16.17 -4.72
CA CYS A 301 3.71 15.41 -3.48
C CYS A 301 2.22 15.42 -3.11
N THR A 302 1.38 15.11 -4.07
CA THR A 302 -0.08 15.31 -4.06
C THR A 302 -0.86 14.05 -3.69
N GLY A 303 -0.15 12.97 -3.35
CA GLY A 303 -0.74 11.76 -2.80
C GLY A 303 -1.12 10.73 -3.86
N TYR A 304 -1.97 9.80 -3.45
CA TYR A 304 -2.26 8.58 -4.21
C TYR A 304 -3.75 8.27 -4.17
N GLY A 305 -4.21 7.59 -5.23
CA GLY A 305 -5.56 7.06 -5.34
C GLY A 305 -5.57 5.55 -5.12
N TYR A 306 -6.72 5.01 -4.74
CA TYR A 306 -6.96 3.58 -4.85
C TYR A 306 -7.19 3.21 -6.32
N SER A 307 -6.72 2.04 -6.71
CA SER A 307 -6.92 1.52 -8.06
C SER A 307 -6.89 0.00 -8.01
N PHE A 308 -7.98 -0.62 -8.43
CA PHE A 308 -8.15 -2.08 -8.49
C PHE A 308 -8.64 -2.50 -9.87
N PRO A 309 -7.89 -2.20 -10.96
CA PRO A 309 -8.35 -2.43 -12.33
C PRO A 309 -8.52 -3.91 -12.67
N PHE A 310 -7.92 -4.79 -11.87
CA PHE A 310 -8.06 -6.23 -11.99
C PHE A 310 -9.37 -6.75 -11.36
N LEU A 311 -10.04 -5.97 -10.51
CA LEU A 311 -11.16 -6.45 -9.71
C LEU A 311 -12.50 -6.16 -10.41
N ASP A 312 -13.17 -7.21 -10.87
CA ASP A 312 -14.48 -7.15 -11.51
C ASP A 312 -15.54 -7.74 -10.57
N THR A 313 -16.18 -6.86 -9.79
CA THR A 313 -17.23 -7.25 -8.84
C THR A 313 -18.64 -6.98 -9.36
N GLY A 314 -18.82 -6.65 -10.66
CA GLY A 314 -20.11 -6.20 -11.18
C GLY A 314 -20.70 -4.98 -10.45
N GLY A 315 -19.84 -4.08 -9.94
CA GLY A 315 -20.26 -2.87 -9.23
C GLY A 315 -20.47 -3.00 -7.71
N ALA A 316 -20.31 -4.20 -7.13
CA ALA A 316 -20.40 -4.38 -5.67
C ALA A 316 -19.31 -3.65 -4.85
N VAL A 317 -18.20 -3.28 -5.49
CA VAL A 317 -17.15 -2.42 -4.94
C VAL A 317 -16.79 -1.37 -5.97
N ALA A 318 -16.70 -0.13 -5.54
CA ALA A 318 -16.27 1.00 -6.34
C ALA A 318 -15.18 1.80 -5.62
N VAL A 319 -14.35 2.46 -6.42
CA VAL A 319 -13.47 3.52 -5.95
C VAL A 319 -14.16 4.86 -6.24
N GLY A 320 -14.60 5.54 -5.19
CA GLY A 320 -15.28 6.83 -5.26
C GLY A 320 -14.38 8.01 -4.88
N ASP A 321 -14.98 9.21 -4.87
CA ASP A 321 -14.37 10.46 -4.39
C ASP A 321 -12.97 10.73 -4.99
N GLY A 322 -12.90 10.73 -6.33
CA GLY A 322 -11.66 11.00 -7.06
C GLY A 322 -10.52 10.01 -6.79
N GLY A 323 -10.82 8.79 -6.31
CA GLY A 323 -9.82 7.80 -5.94
C GLY A 323 -9.56 7.69 -4.43
N CYS A 324 -10.30 8.39 -3.58
CA CYS A 324 -10.00 8.50 -2.14
C CYS A 324 -10.82 7.58 -1.24
N VAL A 325 -11.87 6.93 -1.76
CA VAL A 325 -12.75 6.07 -0.97
C VAL A 325 -12.96 4.74 -1.68
N VAL A 326 -12.88 3.63 -0.95
CA VAL A 326 -13.24 2.29 -1.43
C VAL A 326 -14.52 1.87 -0.71
N GLY A 327 -15.56 1.53 -1.46
CA GLY A 327 -16.84 1.20 -0.85
C GLY A 327 -17.86 0.55 -1.78
N PRO A 328 -18.96 0.04 -1.20
CA PRO A 328 -19.21 -0.08 0.24
C PRO A 328 -18.33 -1.16 0.90
N LEU A 329 -17.74 -0.86 2.07
CA LEU A 329 -16.97 -1.80 2.88
C LEU A 329 -17.42 -1.71 4.34
N PHE A 330 -17.95 -2.79 4.90
CA PHE A 330 -18.19 -2.94 6.33
C PHE A 330 -16.84 -2.94 7.07
N GLU A 331 -16.69 -1.99 7.99
CA GLU A 331 -15.46 -1.77 8.79
C GLU A 331 -14.19 -1.71 7.94
N HIS A 332 -14.30 -1.21 6.70
CA HIS A 332 -13.20 -1.13 5.73
C HIS A 332 -12.55 -2.48 5.36
N VAL A 333 -13.23 -3.61 5.59
CA VAL A 333 -12.74 -4.97 5.28
C VAL A 333 -13.63 -5.66 4.26
N PHE A 334 -14.94 -5.74 4.51
CA PHE A 334 -15.82 -6.61 3.73
C PHE A 334 -16.81 -5.84 2.86
N PRO A 335 -16.86 -6.08 1.54
CA PRO A 335 -18.04 -5.70 0.77
C PRO A 335 -19.24 -6.50 1.28
N PRO A 336 -20.33 -5.86 1.75
CA PRO A 336 -21.41 -6.56 2.45
C PRO A 336 -22.03 -7.71 1.65
N SER A 337 -22.20 -7.54 0.34
CA SER A 337 -22.79 -8.55 -0.55
C SER A 337 -21.85 -9.71 -0.91
N LEU A 338 -20.54 -9.56 -0.67
CA LEU A 338 -19.50 -10.53 -1.07
C LEU A 338 -18.78 -11.17 0.12
N ALA A 339 -19.10 -10.77 1.35
CA ALA A 339 -18.48 -11.29 2.55
C ALA A 339 -18.78 -12.80 2.74
N PRO A 340 -17.83 -13.60 3.27
CA PRO A 340 -16.39 -13.30 3.43
C PRO A 340 -15.56 -13.62 2.18
N SER A 341 -16.19 -14.00 1.06
CA SER A 341 -15.51 -14.48 -0.16
C SER A 341 -14.64 -13.42 -0.85
N LEU A 342 -14.92 -12.13 -0.65
CA LEU A 342 -14.02 -11.04 -1.01
C LEU A 342 -13.76 -10.17 0.23
N SER A 343 -12.50 -9.84 0.46
CA SER A 343 -12.06 -9.04 1.61
C SER A 343 -10.92 -8.10 1.23
N PHE A 344 -10.77 -7.00 1.98
CA PHE A 344 -9.70 -6.03 1.83
C PHE A 344 -8.88 -5.93 3.11
N VAL A 345 -7.55 -5.87 2.98
CA VAL A 345 -6.64 -5.63 4.10
C VAL A 345 -5.69 -4.49 3.75
N GLY A 346 -5.59 -3.49 4.64
CA GLY A 346 -4.70 -2.34 4.45
C GLY A 346 -5.28 -1.21 3.61
N VAL A 347 -6.61 -1.12 3.47
CA VAL A 347 -7.28 0.02 2.81
C VAL A 347 -7.15 1.31 3.64
N PRO A 348 -7.47 1.36 4.95
CA PRO A 348 -7.49 2.63 5.69
C PRO A 348 -6.16 3.40 5.67
N ARG A 349 -6.27 4.73 5.60
CA ARG A 349 -5.15 5.68 5.62
C ARG A 349 -4.90 6.18 7.04
N LYS A 350 -3.66 6.64 7.31
CA LYS A 350 -3.27 7.29 8.58
C LYS A 350 -3.50 6.40 9.81
N VAL A 351 -3.34 5.08 9.66
CA VAL A 351 -3.42 4.09 10.75
C VAL A 351 -2.03 3.60 11.18
N LEU A 352 -1.95 2.99 12.35
CA LEU A 352 -0.78 2.22 12.78
C LEU A 352 -0.71 0.91 11.97
N VAL A 353 0.01 0.95 10.85
CA VAL A 353 -0.13 -0.05 9.78
C VAL A 353 -0.04 -1.50 10.26
N PRO A 354 1.04 -1.97 10.93
CA PRO A 354 1.16 -3.41 11.23
C PRO A 354 0.05 -3.93 12.13
N TRP A 355 -0.33 -3.18 13.17
CA TRP A 355 -1.35 -3.60 14.13
C TRP A 355 -2.74 -3.59 13.50
N PHE A 356 -3.01 -2.58 12.68
CA PHE A 356 -4.30 -2.47 11.99
C PHE A 356 -4.48 -3.58 10.96
N VAL A 357 -3.45 -3.84 10.12
CA VAL A 357 -3.54 -4.92 9.12
C VAL A 357 -3.52 -6.30 9.76
N GLU A 358 -2.86 -6.49 10.91
CA GLU A 358 -2.93 -7.73 11.67
C GLU A 358 -4.33 -7.98 12.23
N ALA A 359 -5.00 -6.96 12.77
CA ALA A 359 -6.38 -7.08 13.24
C ALA A 359 -7.34 -7.42 12.09
N GLN A 360 -7.22 -6.73 10.94
CA GLN A 360 -7.99 -7.05 9.74
C GLN A 360 -7.72 -8.47 9.24
N ALA A 361 -6.46 -8.89 9.18
CA ALA A 361 -6.04 -10.23 8.74
C ALA A 361 -6.63 -11.34 9.61
N ARG A 362 -6.56 -11.20 10.95
CA ARG A 362 -7.16 -12.14 11.91
C ARG A 362 -8.66 -12.26 11.70
N TRP A 363 -9.34 -11.13 11.54
CA TRP A 363 -10.79 -11.13 11.34
C TRP A 363 -11.19 -11.79 10.01
N VAL A 364 -10.47 -11.48 8.91
CA VAL A 364 -10.68 -12.14 7.61
C VAL A 364 -10.49 -13.64 7.70
N ALA A 365 -9.44 -14.10 8.40
CA ALA A 365 -9.18 -15.53 8.56
C ALA A 365 -10.30 -16.24 9.36
N GLN A 366 -10.77 -15.65 10.46
CA GLN A 366 -11.87 -16.20 11.26
C GLN A 366 -13.21 -16.19 10.51
N ALA A 367 -13.48 -15.15 9.74
CA ALA A 367 -14.67 -15.07 8.90
C ALA A 367 -14.64 -16.13 7.79
N CYS A 368 -13.46 -16.40 7.20
CA CYS A 368 -13.30 -17.48 6.23
C CYS A 368 -13.61 -18.86 6.82
N ARG A 369 -13.24 -19.09 8.09
CA ARG A 369 -13.53 -20.31 8.84
C ARG A 369 -15.00 -20.46 9.25
N GLY A 370 -15.79 -19.40 9.19
CA GLY A 370 -17.19 -19.36 9.65
C GLY A 370 -17.35 -19.05 11.14
N ASN A 371 -16.30 -18.56 11.81
CA ASN A 371 -16.28 -18.29 13.26
C ASN A 371 -16.77 -16.89 13.64
N THR A 372 -17.14 -16.05 12.67
CA THR A 372 -17.53 -14.66 12.93
C THR A 372 -18.76 -14.29 12.12
N PRO A 373 -19.78 -13.63 12.71
CA PRO A 373 -20.89 -13.12 11.94
C PRO A 373 -20.38 -12.07 10.95
N THR A 374 -20.29 -12.44 9.68
CA THR A 374 -20.34 -11.48 8.57
C THR A 374 -21.78 -11.03 8.52
N THR A 375 -22.06 -9.78 8.88
CA THR A 375 -23.42 -9.27 9.06
C THR A 375 -24.33 -9.73 7.92
N THR A 376 -25.25 -10.65 8.24
CA THR A 376 -26.44 -10.89 7.44
C THR A 376 -27.18 -9.57 7.29
N SER A 377 -27.80 -9.39 6.12
CA SER A 377 -28.49 -8.23 5.55
C SER A 377 -29.48 -7.42 6.43
N THR A 378 -29.52 -7.57 7.75
CA THR A 378 -30.55 -7.03 8.65
C THR A 378 -30.13 -5.82 9.49
N ALA A 379 -28.92 -5.26 9.33
CA ALA A 379 -28.49 -4.10 10.11
C ALA A 379 -28.47 -2.76 9.33
N LEU A 380 -29.16 -2.68 8.19
CA LEU A 380 -29.33 -1.46 7.41
C LEU A 380 -30.78 -1.35 6.91
N THR A 381 -31.68 -0.99 7.82
CA THR A 381 -32.93 -0.28 7.51
C THR A 381 -32.97 1.00 8.28
#